data_AF-A0A4R5U3J9-F1
#
_entry.id   AF-A0A4R5U3J9-F1
#
_cell.length_a   1.000
_cell.length_b   1.000
_cell.length_c   1.000
_cell.angle_alpha   90.00
_cell.angle_beta   90.00
_cell.angle_gamma   90.00
#
_symmetry.space_group_name_H-M   'P 1'
#
loop_
_entity.id
_entity.type
_entity.pdbx_description
1 polymer ?
#
loop_
_entity_poly.entity_id
_entity_poly.type
_entity_poly.pdbx_seq_one_letter_code
_entity_poly.pdbx_strand_id
1 'polypeptide(L)'
;MIFPDAQVSADLRTFTSRARATDDGAVRLQASGSVLAAYVCMLRPAVLGEAIPTVLGLRTMPLAEPARVDVTVALASVSDRLARMRDDVVFTVPTVTLRQNWAGVLPPRSGWQPAGTLATDALEEAARAGIADVAGSLPDRAGALMVNNRRGTVWGRAIPGAPADLPAGAAFGAFALGFLVDGETPSLFTSGRWTRLSTSRGHVLVRAAAVL
;
A
#
# COMPACT_ATOMS: atom_id res chain seq x y z
N MET A 1 -0.09 6.89 20.92
CA MET A 1 1.20 7.16 20.23
C MET A 1 1.34 8.67 20.12
N ILE A 2 2.55 9.21 20.16
CA ILE A 2 2.80 10.66 20.12
C ILE A 2 3.65 10.98 18.90
N PHE A 3 3.17 11.88 18.04
CA PHE A 3 3.89 12.38 16.87
C PHE A 3 4.79 13.57 17.25
N PRO A 4 5.87 13.83 16.50
CA PRO A 4 6.75 14.98 16.79
C PRO A 4 6.09 16.33 16.51
N ASP A 5 5.17 16.38 15.53
CA ASP A 5 4.48 17.59 15.12
C ASP A 5 3.16 17.27 14.39
N ALA A 6 2.38 18.31 14.08
CA ALA A 6 1.13 18.21 13.36
C ALA A 6 1.31 17.81 11.88
N GLN A 7 2.51 17.98 11.30
CA GLN A 7 2.77 17.56 9.92
C GLN A 7 2.79 16.04 9.81
N VAL A 8 3.32 15.33 10.82
CA VAL A 8 3.29 13.86 10.85
C VAL A 8 1.87 13.32 11.05
N SER A 9 1.04 13.96 11.88
CA SER A 9 -0.37 13.55 12.02
C SER A 9 -1.17 13.84 10.74
N ALA A 10 -0.87 14.94 10.03
CA ALA A 10 -1.41 15.25 8.72
C ALA A 10 -0.96 14.28 7.62
N ASP A 11 0.28 13.76 7.68
CA ASP A 11 0.78 12.71 6.79
C ASP A 11 -0.04 11.42 6.97
N LEU A 12 -0.22 10.95 8.21
CA LEU A 12 -1.05 9.77 8.50
C LEU A 12 -2.51 9.98 8.03
N ARG A 13 -3.06 11.19 8.18
CA ARG A 13 -4.40 11.55 7.68
C ARG A 13 -4.48 11.44 6.16
N THR A 14 -3.49 11.98 5.45
CA THR A 14 -3.43 11.93 3.98
C THR A 14 -3.31 10.50 3.49
N PHE A 15 -2.39 9.73 4.07
CA PHE A 15 -2.20 8.31 3.75
C PHE A 15 -3.47 7.49 3.99
N THR A 16 -4.13 7.68 5.14
CA THR A 16 -5.39 7.00 5.48
C THR A 16 -6.50 7.38 4.49
N SER A 17 -6.67 8.67 4.17
CA SER A 17 -7.69 9.15 3.23
C SER A 17 -7.51 8.57 1.84
N ARG A 18 -6.27 8.51 1.34
CA ARG A 18 -5.96 7.94 0.02
C ARG A 18 -6.20 6.44 -0.04
N ALA A 19 -5.85 5.71 1.01
CA ALA A 19 -6.14 4.28 1.11
C ALA A 19 -7.67 4.03 1.09
N ARG A 20 -8.45 4.80 1.86
CA ARG A 20 -9.92 4.71 1.90
C ARG A 20 -10.59 4.99 0.56
N ALA A 21 -10.03 5.89 -0.25
CA ALA A 21 -10.54 6.18 -1.58
C ALA A 21 -10.42 4.98 -2.55
N THR A 22 -9.57 4.00 -2.24
CA THR A 22 -9.42 2.76 -3.03
C THR A 22 -10.27 1.62 -2.50
N ASP A 23 -10.14 1.33 -1.19
CA ASP A 23 -10.89 0.30 -0.46
C ASP A 23 -10.97 0.74 1.01
N ASP A 24 -12.17 0.94 1.58
CA ASP A 24 -12.35 1.32 2.99
C ASP A 24 -12.22 0.10 3.92
N GLY A 25 -11.09 -0.60 3.79
CA GLY A 25 -10.75 -1.80 4.53
C GLY A 25 -10.02 -1.49 5.84
N ALA A 26 -8.80 -2.01 5.96
CA ALA A 26 -8.03 -1.96 7.20
C ALA A 26 -6.62 -1.39 7.00
N VAL A 27 -6.07 -0.85 8.08
CA VAL A 27 -4.67 -0.47 8.21
C VAL A 27 -4.04 -1.27 9.35
N ARG A 28 -2.85 -1.82 9.12
CA ARG A 28 -2.02 -2.40 10.17
C ARG A 28 -1.02 -1.36 10.65
N LEU A 29 -1.11 -0.98 11.92
CA LEU A 29 -0.22 -0.03 12.58
C LEU A 29 0.78 -0.82 13.40
N GLN A 30 2.06 -0.70 13.06
CA GLN A 30 3.17 -1.28 13.81
C GLN A 30 4.10 -0.18 14.30
N ALA A 31 4.15 0.04 15.61
CA ALA A 31 5.15 0.90 16.23
C ALA A 31 6.18 0.08 17.00
N SER A 32 7.45 0.41 16.79
CA SER A 32 8.58 -0.20 17.50
C SER A 32 9.65 0.86 17.70
N GLY A 33 9.93 1.23 18.95
CA GLY A 33 10.77 2.39 19.23
C GLY A 33 10.09 3.66 18.72
N SER A 34 10.85 4.55 18.10
CA SER A 34 10.36 5.87 17.65
C SER A 34 9.87 5.88 16.20
N VAL A 35 9.45 4.74 15.66
CA VAL A 35 8.95 4.63 14.27
C VAL A 35 7.61 3.92 14.25
N LEU A 36 6.64 4.51 13.56
CA LEU A 36 5.38 3.91 13.14
C LEU A 36 5.48 3.46 11.69
N ALA A 37 5.18 2.20 11.42
CA ALA A 37 4.93 1.66 10.09
C ALA A 37 3.42 1.40 9.91
N ALA A 38 2.80 2.10 8.95
CA ALA A 38 1.40 1.94 8.60
C ALA A 38 1.28 1.20 7.26
N TYR A 39 0.67 0.01 7.29
CA TYR A 39 0.46 -0.84 6.12
C TYR A 39 -1.00 -0.85 5.70
N VAL A 40 -1.26 -0.71 4.40
CA VAL A 40 -2.60 -0.85 3.80
C VAL A 40 -2.54 -1.83 2.63
N CYS A 41 -3.62 -2.57 2.38
CA CYS A 41 -3.70 -3.48 1.24
C CYS A 41 -4.31 -2.78 0.03
N MET A 42 -3.58 -2.74 -1.09
CA MET A 42 -4.02 -2.13 -2.34
C MET A 42 -4.56 -3.17 -3.33
N LEU A 43 -4.01 -4.39 -3.27
CA LEU A 43 -4.44 -5.52 -4.08
C LEU A 43 -4.18 -6.82 -3.32
N ARG A 44 -5.10 -7.77 -3.45
CA ARG A 44 -4.97 -9.13 -2.91
C ARG A 44 -5.82 -10.10 -3.73
N PRO A 45 -5.45 -11.39 -3.80
CA PRO A 45 -6.36 -12.45 -4.21
C PRO A 45 -7.68 -12.39 -3.41
N ALA A 46 -8.82 -12.57 -4.09
CA ALA A 46 -10.10 -12.76 -3.40
C ALA A 46 -10.33 -14.23 -3.03
N VAL A 47 -9.81 -15.17 -3.83
CA VAL A 47 -9.85 -16.60 -3.51
C VAL A 47 -8.45 -17.23 -3.49
N LEU A 48 -8.32 -18.35 -2.81
CA LEU A 48 -7.08 -19.11 -2.74
C LEU A 48 -6.73 -19.68 -4.14
N GLY A 49 -5.45 -19.58 -4.52
CA GLY A 49 -4.97 -20.11 -5.81
C GLY A 49 -5.09 -19.15 -6.98
N GLU A 50 -5.68 -17.96 -6.81
CA GLU A 50 -5.61 -16.90 -7.81
C GLU A 50 -4.16 -16.45 -8.03
N ALA A 51 -3.74 -16.35 -9.29
CA ALA A 51 -2.44 -15.84 -9.70
C ALA A 51 -2.35 -14.30 -9.60
N ILE A 52 -2.86 -13.73 -8.50
CA ILE A 52 -2.87 -12.28 -8.24
C ILE A 52 -1.81 -11.97 -7.17
N PRO A 53 -0.92 -11.00 -7.40
CA PRO A 53 0.04 -10.60 -6.38
C PRO A 53 -0.67 -9.91 -5.21
N THR A 54 -0.09 -10.00 -4.02
CA THR A 54 -0.49 -9.11 -2.91
C THR A 54 0.31 -7.83 -2.99
N VAL A 55 -0.37 -6.68 -3.03
CA VAL A 55 0.25 -5.36 -3.05
C VAL A 55 -0.13 -4.60 -1.78
N LEU A 56 0.88 -4.15 -1.04
CA LEU A 56 0.72 -3.36 0.17
C LEU A 56 1.35 -1.98 -0.02
N GLY A 57 0.68 -0.94 0.46
CA GLY A 57 1.29 0.36 0.70
C GLY A 57 1.89 0.42 2.10
N LEU A 58 3.07 1.00 2.24
CA LEU A 58 3.74 1.25 3.51
C LEU A 58 4.15 2.71 3.62
N ARG A 59 3.69 3.37 4.69
CA ARG A 59 4.20 4.66 5.14
C ARG A 59 4.88 4.52 6.49
N THR A 60 6.13 5.00 6.59
CA THR A 60 6.86 5.09 7.86
C THR A 60 6.87 6.53 8.35
N MET A 61 6.65 6.72 9.66
CA MET A 61 6.54 8.03 10.29
C MET A 61 7.30 8.02 11.62
N PRO A 62 7.99 9.10 11.98
CA PRO A 62 8.62 9.23 13.28
C PRO A 62 7.57 9.38 14.39
N LEU A 63 7.94 8.94 15.59
CA LEU A 63 7.21 9.18 16.83
C LEU A 63 8.10 10.02 17.76
N ALA A 64 7.50 10.96 18.49
CA ALA A 64 8.20 11.75 19.49
C ALA A 64 8.66 10.90 20.68
N GLU A 65 7.86 9.89 21.03
CA GLU A 65 8.14 8.97 22.12
C GLU A 65 8.11 7.52 21.61
N PRO A 66 8.98 6.64 22.15
CA PRO A 66 8.94 5.22 21.84
C PRO A 66 7.56 4.60 22.11
N ALA A 67 7.06 3.81 21.18
CA ALA A 67 5.81 3.07 21.35
C ALA A 67 5.96 1.60 20.92
N ARG A 68 5.09 0.75 21.48
CA ARG A 68 4.95 -0.65 21.10
C ARG A 68 3.49 -0.91 20.72
N VAL A 69 3.22 -0.94 19.42
CA VAL A 69 1.89 -1.16 18.86
C VAL A 69 2.00 -2.20 17.75
N ASP A 70 1.08 -3.14 17.69
CA ASP A 70 0.88 -4.01 16.54
C ASP A 70 -0.59 -4.39 16.45
N VAL A 71 -1.37 -3.59 15.71
CA VAL A 71 -2.81 -3.79 15.57
C VAL A 71 -3.22 -3.62 14.12
N THR A 72 -4.22 -4.38 13.70
CA THR A 72 -4.94 -4.16 12.44
C THR A 72 -6.32 -3.62 12.77
N VAL A 73 -6.66 -2.44 12.26
CA VAL A 73 -7.87 -1.68 12.62
C VAL A 73 -8.54 -1.14 11.35
N ALA A 74 -9.82 -0.79 11.43
CA ALA A 74 -10.53 -0.19 10.30
C ALA A 74 -9.91 1.16 9.90
N LEU A 75 -9.78 1.41 8.60
CA LEU A 75 -9.32 2.71 8.10
C LEU A 75 -10.26 3.84 8.52
N ALA A 76 -11.57 3.61 8.50
CA ALA A 76 -12.57 4.55 9.01
C ALA A 76 -12.32 4.93 10.48
N SER A 77 -12.03 3.95 11.35
CA SER A 77 -11.73 4.21 12.78
C SER A 77 -10.49 5.09 12.99
N VAL A 78 -9.48 4.95 12.13
CA VAL A 78 -8.27 5.80 12.14
C VAL A 78 -8.59 7.20 11.61
N SER A 79 -9.30 7.27 10.48
CA SER A 79 -9.76 8.52 9.85
C SER A 79 -10.57 9.39 10.82
N ASP A 80 -11.53 8.80 11.52
CA ASP A 80 -12.39 9.48 12.49
C ASP A 80 -11.59 10.10 13.65
N ARG A 81 -10.54 9.42 14.11
CA ARG A 81 -9.70 9.93 15.20
C ARG A 81 -8.80 11.05 14.73
N LEU A 82 -8.19 10.88 13.56
CA LEU A 82 -7.41 11.94 12.92
C LEU A 82 -8.27 13.18 12.68
N ALA A 83 -9.52 13.03 12.24
CA ALA A 83 -10.48 14.14 12.10
C ALA A 83 -10.64 14.98 13.38
N ARG A 84 -10.55 14.35 14.56
CA ARG A 84 -10.70 15.03 15.86
C ARG A 84 -9.41 15.64 16.40
N MET A 85 -8.24 15.19 15.93
CA MET A 85 -6.95 15.67 16.44
C MET A 85 -6.68 17.15 16.09
N ARG A 86 -7.20 17.70 14.99
CA ARG A 86 -6.79 19.04 14.48
C ARG A 86 -5.25 19.13 14.41
N ASP A 87 -4.63 19.97 15.24
CA ASP A 87 -3.17 20.17 15.36
C ASP A 87 -2.54 19.38 16.53
N ASP A 88 -3.30 18.52 17.20
CA ASP A 88 -2.81 17.61 18.24
C ASP A 88 -1.85 16.57 17.63
N VAL A 89 -0.92 16.14 18.47
CA VAL A 89 0.12 15.16 18.17
C VAL A 89 -0.13 13.82 18.86
N VAL A 90 -1.09 13.74 19.77
CA VAL A 90 -1.45 12.51 20.48
C VAL A 90 -2.48 11.71 19.69
N PHE A 91 -2.06 10.59 19.11
CA PHE A 91 -2.95 9.65 18.44
C PHE A 91 -3.36 8.49 19.35
N THR A 92 -4.65 8.42 19.67
CA THR A 92 -5.25 7.28 20.36
C THR A 92 -5.48 6.13 19.38
N VAL A 93 -4.81 5.00 19.58
CA VAL A 93 -4.97 3.82 18.71
C VAL A 93 -6.38 3.22 18.87
N PRO A 94 -7.11 2.88 17.79
CA PRO A 94 -8.39 2.18 17.91
C PRO A 94 -8.25 0.84 18.64
N THR A 95 -9.20 0.51 19.50
CA THR A 95 -9.20 -0.73 20.30
C THR A 95 -9.86 -1.90 19.58
N VAL A 96 -10.80 -1.63 18.67
CA VAL A 96 -11.47 -2.67 17.87
C VAL A 96 -10.54 -3.09 16.73
N THR A 97 -10.10 -4.35 16.78
CA THR A 97 -9.19 -4.92 15.77
C THR A 97 -9.95 -5.75 14.73
N LEU A 98 -9.36 -5.83 13.54
CA LEU A 98 -9.85 -6.62 12.42
C LEU A 98 -8.87 -7.76 12.12
N ARG A 99 -9.41 -8.91 11.69
CA ARG A 99 -8.60 -9.99 11.10
C ARG A 99 -8.60 -9.84 9.59
N GLN A 100 -7.42 -9.76 9.01
CA GLN A 100 -7.21 -9.60 7.58
C GLN A 100 -6.13 -10.57 7.11
N ASN A 101 -6.41 -11.36 6.07
CA ASN A 101 -5.48 -12.39 5.60
C ASN A 101 -4.13 -11.80 5.16
N TRP A 102 -4.15 -10.65 4.49
CA TRP A 102 -2.94 -9.94 4.08
C TRP A 102 -2.12 -9.43 5.26
N ALA A 103 -2.79 -9.09 6.38
CA ALA A 103 -2.11 -8.56 7.55
C ALA A 103 -1.24 -9.62 8.21
N GLY A 104 -1.53 -10.92 8.07
CA GLY A 104 -0.69 -12.00 8.59
C GLY A 104 0.62 -12.21 7.85
N VAL A 105 0.81 -11.61 6.67
CA VAL A 105 2.00 -11.83 5.83
C VAL A 105 2.62 -10.50 5.42
N LEU A 106 3.57 -10.04 6.24
CA LEU A 106 4.34 -8.82 6.01
C LEU A 106 5.71 -9.13 5.36
N PRO A 107 6.32 -8.15 4.67
CA PRO A 107 7.66 -8.31 4.15
C PRO A 107 8.72 -8.48 5.26
N PRO A 108 9.88 -9.05 4.93
CA PRO A 108 11.03 -9.05 5.84
C PRO A 108 11.55 -7.63 6.08
N ARG A 109 12.09 -7.39 7.29
CA ARG A 109 12.68 -6.10 7.66
C ARG A 109 14.07 -5.86 7.06
N SER A 110 14.79 -6.92 6.75
CA SER A 110 16.17 -6.91 6.24
C SER A 110 16.34 -7.90 5.09
N GLY A 111 17.54 -7.96 4.50
CA GLY A 111 17.85 -8.87 3.39
C GLY A 111 17.30 -8.39 2.04
N TRP A 112 17.11 -7.08 1.87
CA TRP A 112 16.73 -6.45 0.62
C TRP A 112 17.96 -6.24 -0.27
N GLN A 113 17.90 -6.71 -1.51
CA GLN A 113 18.93 -6.51 -2.52
C GLN A 113 18.46 -5.50 -3.57
N PRO A 114 19.32 -4.58 -4.05
CA PRO A 114 18.97 -3.68 -5.14
C PRO A 114 18.57 -4.46 -6.40
N ALA A 115 17.48 -4.04 -7.04
CA ALA A 115 16.95 -4.70 -8.23
C ALA A 115 16.89 -3.75 -9.45
N GLY A 116 17.16 -2.46 -9.27
CA GLY A 116 17.14 -1.45 -10.32
C GLY A 116 16.31 -0.24 -9.93
N THR A 117 15.98 0.58 -10.91
CA THR A 117 15.14 1.77 -10.75
C THR A 117 14.10 1.82 -11.86
N LEU A 118 13.04 2.60 -11.66
CA LEU A 118 12.02 2.84 -12.68
C LEU A 118 11.53 4.29 -12.54
N ALA A 119 11.47 5.02 -13.64
CA ALA A 119 11.03 6.42 -13.64
C ALA A 119 9.57 6.54 -13.20
N THR A 120 9.25 7.63 -12.50
CA THR A 120 7.87 7.91 -12.05
C THR A 120 6.90 7.97 -13.23
N ASP A 121 7.28 8.56 -14.36
CA ASP A 121 6.43 8.68 -15.54
C ASP A 121 5.97 7.31 -16.07
N ALA A 122 6.87 6.32 -16.08
CA ALA A 122 6.55 4.96 -16.50
C ALA A 122 5.59 4.26 -15.50
N LEU A 123 5.72 4.54 -14.21
CA LEU A 123 4.79 4.06 -13.18
C LEU A 123 3.42 4.74 -13.33
N GLU A 124 3.37 6.04 -13.60
CA GLU A 124 2.12 6.75 -13.84
C GLU A 124 1.41 6.25 -15.10
N GLU A 125 2.14 6.07 -16.19
CA GLU A 125 1.60 5.54 -17.44
C GLU A 125 1.01 4.14 -17.22
N ALA A 126 1.75 3.25 -16.55
CA ALA A 126 1.28 1.91 -16.22
C ALA A 126 0.03 1.92 -15.33
N ALA A 127 -0.03 2.81 -14.33
CA ALA A 127 -1.21 2.96 -13.47
C ALA A 127 -2.43 3.45 -14.26
N ARG A 128 -2.28 4.49 -15.08
CA ARG A 128 -3.37 5.07 -15.89
C ARG A 128 -3.87 4.08 -16.94
N ALA A 129 -2.95 3.41 -17.63
CA ALA A 129 -3.28 2.38 -18.62
C ALA A 129 -4.10 1.24 -17.99
N GLY A 130 -3.70 0.76 -16.81
CA GLY A 130 -4.47 -0.26 -16.12
C GLY A 130 -5.82 0.24 -15.59
N ILE A 131 -5.93 1.50 -15.14
CA ILE A 131 -7.22 2.08 -14.70
C ILE A 131 -8.18 2.12 -15.89
N ALA A 132 -7.70 2.60 -17.04
CA ALA A 132 -8.47 2.64 -18.28
C ALA A 132 -8.87 1.22 -18.73
N ASP A 133 -7.98 0.24 -18.62
CA ASP A 133 -8.27 -1.15 -18.99
C ASP A 133 -9.34 -1.78 -18.09
N VAL A 134 -9.26 -1.57 -16.77
CA VAL A 134 -10.30 -2.03 -15.83
C VAL A 134 -11.63 -1.34 -16.10
N ALA A 135 -11.64 -0.02 -16.30
CA ALA A 135 -12.86 0.75 -16.54
C ALA A 135 -13.54 0.39 -17.87
N GLY A 136 -12.77 0.22 -18.95
CA GLY A 136 -13.29 -0.06 -20.29
C GLY A 136 -13.73 -1.51 -20.52
N SER A 137 -13.33 -2.45 -19.65
CA SER A 137 -13.59 -3.88 -19.82
C SER A 137 -14.79 -4.42 -19.03
N LEU A 138 -15.38 -3.62 -18.15
CA LEU A 138 -16.45 -4.08 -17.25
C LEU A 138 -17.83 -3.71 -17.82
N PRO A 139 -18.76 -4.67 -17.98
CA PRO A 139 -20.15 -4.38 -18.29
C PRO A 139 -20.79 -3.49 -17.22
N ASP A 140 -21.83 -2.73 -17.59
CA ASP A 140 -22.58 -1.84 -16.68
C ASP A 140 -23.08 -2.52 -15.39
N ARG A 141 -23.27 -3.85 -15.41
CA ARG A 141 -23.65 -4.67 -14.26
C ARG A 141 -22.67 -5.81 -14.01
N ALA A 142 -21.38 -5.49 -13.89
CA ALA A 142 -20.39 -6.47 -13.51
C ALA A 142 -20.57 -6.95 -12.05
N GLY A 143 -20.70 -8.26 -11.85
CA GLY A 143 -20.68 -8.86 -10.51
C GLY A 143 -19.30 -8.74 -9.85
N ALA A 144 -19.26 -8.73 -8.52
CA ALA A 144 -18.03 -8.51 -7.74
C ALA A 144 -16.88 -9.47 -8.11
N LEU A 145 -17.17 -10.73 -8.41
CA LEU A 145 -16.16 -11.72 -8.81
C LEU A 145 -15.53 -11.38 -10.17
N MET A 146 -16.32 -10.89 -11.13
CA MET A 146 -15.82 -10.51 -12.45
C MET A 146 -14.92 -9.28 -12.36
N VAL A 147 -15.33 -8.28 -11.56
CA VAL A 147 -14.50 -7.11 -11.25
C VAL A 147 -13.18 -7.53 -10.61
N ASN A 148 -13.22 -8.45 -9.65
CA ASN A 148 -12.02 -8.94 -8.97
C ASN A 148 -11.07 -9.67 -9.91
N ASN A 149 -11.58 -10.61 -10.72
CA ASN A 149 -10.78 -11.33 -11.71
C ASN A 149 -10.13 -10.37 -12.71
N ARG A 150 -10.89 -9.37 -13.21
CA ARG A 150 -10.35 -8.40 -14.17
C ARG A 150 -9.25 -7.56 -13.55
N ARG A 151 -9.47 -7.04 -12.35
CA ARG A 151 -8.44 -6.32 -11.57
C ARG A 151 -7.21 -7.19 -11.37
N GLY A 152 -7.40 -8.46 -11.04
CA GLY A 152 -6.33 -9.44 -10.94
C GLY A 152 -5.48 -9.56 -12.21
N THR A 153 -6.14 -9.75 -13.35
CA THR A 153 -5.47 -9.86 -14.65
C THR A 153 -4.74 -8.58 -15.02
N VAL A 154 -5.36 -7.41 -14.87
CA VAL A 154 -4.73 -6.13 -15.26
C VAL A 154 -3.57 -5.81 -14.35
N TRP A 155 -3.78 -5.89 -13.04
CA TRP A 155 -2.78 -5.51 -12.05
C TRP A 155 -1.69 -6.55 -11.84
N GLY A 156 -1.91 -7.79 -12.27
CA GLY A 156 -0.89 -8.85 -12.25
C GLY A 156 0.12 -8.78 -13.39
N ARG A 157 -0.15 -8.03 -14.48
CA ARG A 157 0.77 -7.90 -15.62
C ARG A 157 2.04 -7.18 -15.21
N ALA A 158 3.20 -7.71 -15.61
CA ALA A 158 4.47 -7.02 -15.47
C ALA A 158 4.46 -5.72 -16.28
N ILE A 159 5.02 -4.65 -15.71
CA ILE A 159 5.26 -3.41 -16.43
C ILE A 159 6.40 -3.67 -17.43
N PRO A 160 6.23 -3.42 -18.74
CA PRO A 160 7.26 -3.67 -19.73
C PRO A 160 8.57 -2.96 -19.38
N GLY A 161 9.69 -3.71 -19.38
CA GLY A 161 11.02 -3.18 -19.06
C GLY A 161 11.26 -2.82 -17.59
N ALA A 162 10.28 -3.03 -16.70
CA ALA A 162 10.47 -2.80 -15.27
C ALA A 162 11.37 -3.88 -14.65
N PRO A 163 12.30 -3.52 -13.75
CA PRO A 163 13.12 -4.51 -13.08
C PRO A 163 12.29 -5.46 -12.19
N ALA A 164 12.81 -6.68 -12.02
CA ALA A 164 12.21 -7.71 -11.17
C ALA A 164 10.73 -8.03 -11.47
N ASP A 165 10.34 -7.94 -12.75
CA ASP A 165 8.98 -8.21 -13.24
C ASP A 165 7.90 -7.46 -12.42
N LEU A 166 8.17 -6.20 -12.07
CA LEU A 166 7.29 -5.40 -11.22
C LEU A 166 5.87 -5.33 -11.83
N PRO A 167 4.83 -5.81 -11.13
CA PRO A 167 3.48 -5.83 -11.68
C PRO A 167 2.84 -4.43 -11.68
N ALA A 168 1.93 -4.19 -12.60
CA ALA A 168 1.16 -2.94 -12.73
C ALA A 168 0.38 -2.58 -11.45
N GLY A 169 0.02 -3.57 -10.62
CA GLY A 169 -0.56 -3.34 -9.31
C GLY A 169 0.34 -2.53 -8.37
N ALA A 170 1.67 -2.61 -8.53
CA ALA A 170 2.61 -1.80 -7.77
C ALA A 170 2.52 -0.32 -8.17
N ALA A 171 2.45 -0.05 -9.48
CA ALA A 171 2.23 1.27 -10.03
C ALA A 171 0.87 1.85 -9.58
N PHE A 172 -0.20 1.05 -9.66
CA PHE A 172 -1.52 1.44 -9.15
C PHE A 172 -1.47 1.80 -7.65
N GLY A 173 -0.82 0.97 -6.82
CA GLY A 173 -0.66 1.25 -5.40
C GLY A 173 0.10 2.56 -5.13
N ALA A 174 1.20 2.79 -5.85
CA ALA A 174 2.00 4.01 -5.72
C ALA A 174 1.21 5.25 -6.16
N PHE A 175 0.49 5.16 -7.28
CA PHE A 175 -0.35 6.22 -7.81
C PHE A 175 -1.51 6.56 -6.86
N ALA A 176 -2.28 5.57 -6.45
CA ALA A 176 -3.46 5.76 -5.59
C ALA A 176 -3.10 6.30 -4.20
N LEU A 177 -1.96 5.88 -3.64
CA LEU A 177 -1.44 6.43 -2.38
C LEU A 177 -0.67 7.75 -2.58
N GLY A 178 -0.51 8.17 -3.84
CA GLY A 178 0.23 9.35 -4.30
C GLY A 178 1.66 9.43 -3.77
N PHE A 179 2.34 8.28 -3.87
CA PHE A 179 3.77 8.13 -3.64
C PHE A 179 4.61 8.57 -4.82
N LEU A 180 4.01 8.73 -5.99
CA LEU A 180 4.67 9.19 -7.21
C LEU A 180 4.96 10.70 -7.12
N VAL A 181 6.17 11.08 -7.54
CA VAL A 181 6.68 12.45 -7.56
C VAL A 181 7.33 12.72 -8.91
N ASP A 182 6.90 13.77 -9.59
CA ASP A 182 7.40 14.16 -10.90
C ASP A 182 8.94 14.30 -10.89
N GLY A 183 9.59 13.70 -11.89
CA GLY A 183 11.06 13.69 -12.00
C GLY A 183 11.80 12.76 -11.03
N GLU A 184 11.10 12.10 -10.09
CA GLU A 184 11.73 11.08 -9.24
C GLU A 184 11.96 9.78 -10.01
N THR A 185 13.07 9.09 -9.71
CA THR A 185 13.32 7.71 -10.19
C THR A 185 13.33 6.74 -9.00
N PRO A 186 12.17 6.21 -8.61
CA PRO A 186 12.04 5.21 -7.56
C PRO A 186 13.01 4.02 -7.66
N SER A 187 13.50 3.56 -6.50
CA SER A 187 14.37 2.39 -6.39
C SER A 187 13.59 1.11 -6.13
N LEU A 188 13.97 0.02 -6.79
CA LEU A 188 13.42 -1.32 -6.57
C LEU A 188 14.40 -2.18 -5.79
N PHE A 189 13.84 -3.01 -4.91
CA PHE A 189 14.58 -4.00 -4.13
C PHE A 189 13.84 -5.34 -4.13
N THR A 190 14.56 -6.44 -3.99
CA THR A 190 13.96 -7.79 -3.85
C THR A 190 14.43 -8.49 -2.59
N SER A 191 13.57 -9.36 -2.04
CA SER A 191 13.89 -10.25 -0.92
C SER A 191 12.97 -11.49 -0.96
N GLY A 192 13.51 -12.62 -1.44
CA GLY A 192 12.71 -13.82 -1.69
C GLY A 192 11.56 -13.52 -2.66
N ARG A 193 10.31 -13.74 -2.22
CA ARG A 193 9.09 -13.48 -3.03
C ARG A 193 8.60 -12.03 -2.98
N TRP A 194 9.34 -11.14 -2.32
CA TRP A 194 8.97 -9.74 -2.16
C TRP A 194 9.76 -8.83 -3.09
N THR A 195 9.06 -7.88 -3.69
CA THR A 195 9.63 -6.73 -4.39
C THR A 195 9.17 -5.45 -3.68
N ARG A 196 10.07 -4.50 -3.44
CA ARG A 196 9.78 -3.21 -2.81
C ARG A 196 10.14 -2.09 -3.77
N LEU A 197 9.14 -1.33 -4.18
CA LEU A 197 9.29 -0.03 -4.82
C LEU A 197 9.39 1.04 -3.72
N SER A 198 10.47 1.83 -3.73
CA SER A 198 10.72 2.87 -2.73
C SER A 198 10.77 4.23 -3.37
N THR A 199 9.98 5.15 -2.82
CA THR A 199 9.91 6.56 -3.22
C THR A 199 10.24 7.44 -2.02
N SER A 200 10.40 8.74 -2.25
CA SER A 200 10.50 9.76 -1.20
C SER A 200 9.25 9.84 -0.29
N ARG A 201 8.08 9.49 -0.82
CA ARG A 201 6.78 9.59 -0.13
C ARG A 201 6.30 8.30 0.53
N GLY A 202 6.90 7.16 0.22
CA GLY A 202 6.52 5.87 0.80
C GLY A 202 6.99 4.68 -0.02
N HIS A 203 6.52 3.49 0.37
CA HIS A 203 6.93 2.24 -0.26
C HIS A 203 5.72 1.44 -0.72
N VAL A 204 5.86 0.77 -1.87
CA VAL A 204 4.92 -0.27 -2.30
C VAL A 204 5.63 -1.61 -2.23
N LEU A 205 4.97 -2.57 -1.59
CA LEU A 205 5.48 -3.90 -1.33
C LEU A 205 4.62 -4.90 -2.09
N VAL A 206 5.26 -5.68 -2.95
CA VAL A 206 4.61 -6.69 -3.77
C VAL A 206 5.08 -8.04 -3.31
N ARG A 207 4.15 -8.94 -3.00
CA ARG A 207 4.43 -10.37 -2.88
C ARG A 207 3.92 -11.07 -4.12
N ALA A 208 4.83 -11.68 -4.88
CA ALA A 208 4.46 -12.46 -6.06
C ALA A 208 3.44 -13.54 -5.70
N ALA A 209 2.49 -13.81 -6.60
CA ALA A 209 1.49 -14.86 -6.42
C ALA A 209 2.17 -16.22 -6.20
N ALA A 210 1.51 -17.12 -5.46
CA ALA A 210 1.98 -18.50 -5.39
C ALA A 210 1.50 -19.19 -6.67
N VAL A 211 2.41 -19.44 -7.60
CA VAL A 211 2.13 -20.39 -8.68
C VAL A 211 2.27 -21.77 -8.05
N LEU A 212 1.15 -22.49 -7.97
CA LEU A 212 1.12 -23.90 -7.57
C LEU A 212 1.53 -24.78 -8.75
#